data_AF-A0A971CEK5-F1
#
_entry.id   AF-A0A971CEK5-F1
#
_cell.length_a   1.000
_cell.length_b   1.000
_cell.length_c   1.000
_cell.angle_alpha   90.00
_cell.angle_beta   90.00
_cell.angle_gamma   90.00
#
_symmetry.space_group_name_H-M   'P 1'
#
loop_
_entity.id
_entity.type
_entity.pdbx_description
1 polymer ?
#
loop_
_entity_poly.entity_id
_entity_poly.type
_entity_poly.pdbx_seq_one_letter_code
_entity_poly.pdbx_strand_id
1 'polypeptide(L)'
;MSKDHHGNQVDEAYDSGLITEVLRPAAVVPEETARSILIELSLNSVHADGVWFAEPSRWNRYDKPWTLLDAPGDAGLIGTIQVAYGTPRRYDITIYRVSVTTLGSELGWSVQSLTDDALGLAGLTLAECPRTVLDVPPKPYRY
;
A
#
# COMPACT_ATOMS: atom_id res chain seq x y z
N MET A 1 -34.56 14.39 7.13
CA MET A 1 -33.40 14.33 8.04
C MET A 1 -33.44 12.94 8.65
N SER A 2 -32.51 12.02 8.39
CA SER A 2 -31.07 12.10 8.64
C SER A 2 -30.31 11.25 7.62
N LYS A 3 -29.11 11.68 7.21
CA LYS A 3 -28.16 10.89 6.41
C LYS A 3 -27.18 10.26 7.39
N ASP A 4 -27.10 8.93 7.41
CA ASP A 4 -26.11 8.22 8.21
C ASP A 4 -24.71 8.36 7.59
N HIS A 5 -23.79 8.85 8.40
CA HIS A 5 -22.38 8.99 8.09
C HIS A 5 -21.70 7.62 8.01
N HIS A 6 -21.36 7.19 6.80
CA HIS A 6 -20.31 6.21 6.55
C HIS A 6 -18.97 6.94 6.49
N GLY A 7 -18.27 6.99 7.63
CA GLY A 7 -16.94 7.55 7.70
C GLY A 7 -16.25 7.15 8.99
N ASN A 8 -15.16 6.38 8.82
CA ASN A 8 -14.05 6.31 9.76
C ASN A 8 -14.20 5.37 10.99
N GLN A 9 -14.45 4.07 10.77
CA GLN A 9 -14.35 3.04 11.82
C GLN A 9 -13.54 1.80 11.41
N VAL A 10 -12.63 1.91 10.43
CA VAL A 10 -11.83 0.75 9.97
C VAL A 10 -10.33 0.85 10.28
N ASP A 11 -9.81 1.99 10.72
CA ASP A 11 -8.36 2.17 10.93
C ASP A 11 -7.86 1.84 12.35
N GLU A 12 -8.73 1.72 13.36
CA GLU A 12 -8.32 1.50 14.76
C GLU A 12 -8.44 0.03 15.24
N ALA A 13 -8.85 -0.91 14.39
CA ALA A 13 -9.21 -2.27 14.83
C ALA A 13 -8.23 -3.41 14.43
N TYR A 14 -7.07 -3.13 13.81
CA TYR A 14 -6.15 -4.17 13.32
C TYR A 14 -4.78 -4.24 14.03
N ASP A 15 -4.64 -3.69 15.24
CA ASP A 15 -3.33 -3.50 15.87
C ASP A 15 -2.83 -4.65 16.79
N SER A 16 -3.31 -5.90 16.64
CA SER A 16 -2.84 -7.01 17.52
C SER A 16 -1.74 -7.90 16.93
N GLY A 17 -1.24 -7.62 15.72
CA GLY A 17 -0.21 -8.44 15.06
C GLY A 17 0.34 -7.86 13.75
N LEU A 18 0.44 -6.54 13.63
CA LEU A 18 0.98 -5.88 12.44
C LEU A 18 2.26 -5.14 12.82
N ILE A 19 3.37 -5.44 12.15
CA ILE A 19 4.56 -4.59 12.18
C ILE A 19 4.29 -3.45 11.21
N THR A 20 3.77 -2.34 11.73
CA THR A 20 3.53 -1.12 10.95
C THR A 20 4.73 -0.20 11.05
N GLU A 21 5.26 0.23 9.91
CA GLU A 21 6.24 1.31 9.84
C GLU A 21 5.71 2.48 9.00
N VAL A 22 5.84 3.67 9.55
CA VAL A 22 5.52 4.89 8.81
C VAL A 22 6.77 5.31 8.05
N LEU A 23 6.68 5.36 6.72
CA LEU A 23 7.78 5.80 5.89
C LEU A 23 7.98 7.32 6.05
N ARG A 24 9.03 7.72 6.77
CA ARG A 24 9.39 9.13 7.01
C ARG A 24 10.86 9.37 6.70
N PRO A 25 11.21 10.31 5.80
CA PRO A 25 10.32 11.02 4.86
C PRO A 25 9.60 10.07 3.88
N ALA A 26 8.46 10.45 3.31
CA ALA A 26 7.71 9.64 2.36
C ALA A 26 8.49 9.47 1.04
N ALA A 27 8.26 8.36 0.33
CA ALA A 27 8.89 8.10 -0.97
C ALA A 27 7.96 8.56 -2.08
N VAL A 28 8.49 9.30 -3.05
CA VAL A 28 7.77 9.78 -4.22
C VAL A 28 8.21 8.98 -5.43
N VAL A 29 7.24 8.39 -6.12
CA VAL A 29 7.40 7.73 -7.41
C VAL A 29 7.04 8.73 -8.50
N PRO A 30 7.98 9.10 -9.39
CA PRO A 30 7.73 10.02 -10.50
C PRO A 30 6.69 9.48 -11.49
N GLU A 31 5.98 10.37 -12.19
CA GLU A 31 4.94 10.02 -13.19
C GLU A 31 5.32 8.89 -14.16
N GLU A 32 6.53 8.96 -14.75
CA GLU A 32 6.96 8.00 -15.77
C GLU A 32 6.98 6.57 -15.22
N THR A 33 7.52 6.39 -14.01
CA THR A 33 7.58 5.10 -13.31
C THR A 33 6.23 4.74 -12.68
N ALA A 34 5.48 5.74 -12.19
CA ALA A 34 4.17 5.54 -11.57
C ALA A 34 3.19 4.85 -12.51
N ARG A 35 3.13 5.28 -13.79
CA ARG A 35 2.27 4.64 -14.78
C ARG A 35 2.64 3.17 -14.99
N SER A 36 3.94 2.88 -15.12
CA SER A 36 4.43 1.50 -15.30
C SER A 36 4.09 0.63 -14.09
N ILE A 37 4.28 1.12 -12.86
CA ILE A 37 3.92 0.39 -11.64
C ILE A 37 2.43 0.03 -11.64
N LEU A 38 1.54 0.95 -11.99
CA LEU A 38 0.10 0.67 -12.00
C LEU A 38 -0.30 -0.37 -13.04
N ILE A 39 0.32 -0.34 -14.22
CA ILE A 39 0.11 -1.36 -15.25
C ILE A 39 0.58 -2.71 -14.74
N GLU A 40 1.79 -2.78 -14.19
CA GLU A 40 2.37 -4.04 -13.72
C GLU A 40 1.65 -4.61 -12.50
N LEU A 41 1.18 -3.76 -11.58
CA LEU A 41 0.30 -4.18 -10.47
C LEU A 41 -1.02 -4.76 -10.99
N SER A 42 -1.56 -4.19 -12.08
CA SER A 42 -2.77 -4.73 -12.72
C SER A 42 -2.51 -6.06 -13.43
N LEU A 43 -1.33 -6.24 -14.05
CA LEU A 43 -0.94 -7.49 -14.71
C LEU A 43 -0.62 -8.59 -13.69
N ASN A 44 -0.04 -8.23 -12.54
CA ASN A 44 0.27 -9.13 -11.43
C ASN A 44 -0.84 -9.12 -10.36
N SER A 45 -2.08 -8.84 -10.78
CA SER A 45 -3.23 -8.77 -9.91
C SER A 45 -3.59 -10.13 -9.33
N VAL A 46 -4.10 -10.17 -8.09
CA VAL A 46 -4.69 -11.38 -7.47
C VAL A 46 -5.83 -12.00 -8.30
N HIS A 47 -6.44 -11.23 -9.20
CA HIS A 47 -7.48 -11.71 -10.13
C HIS A 47 -6.91 -12.22 -11.47
N ALA A 48 -5.59 -12.14 -11.67
CA ALA A 48 -4.87 -12.52 -12.89
C ALA A 48 -3.68 -13.44 -12.55
N ASP A 49 -3.88 -14.41 -11.66
CA ASP A 49 -2.86 -15.36 -11.16
C ASP A 49 -1.63 -14.70 -10.50
N GLY A 50 -1.73 -13.41 -10.17
CA GLY A 50 -0.72 -12.66 -9.44
C GLY A 50 -1.01 -12.56 -7.94
N VAL A 51 -0.35 -11.62 -7.28
CA VAL A 51 -0.29 -11.54 -5.80
C VAL A 51 -0.53 -10.13 -5.27
N TRP A 52 -0.81 -9.18 -6.17
CA TRP A 52 -1.08 -7.80 -5.82
C TRP A 52 -2.56 -7.47 -5.92
N PHE A 53 -3.08 -6.78 -4.93
CA PHE A 53 -4.39 -6.14 -5.02
C PHE A 53 -4.19 -4.63 -4.86
N ALA A 54 -4.32 -3.88 -5.94
CA ALA A 54 -3.98 -2.47 -6.00
C ALA A 54 -5.22 -1.59 -6.13
N GLU A 55 -5.38 -0.67 -5.19
CA GLU A 55 -6.41 0.37 -5.17
C GLU A 55 -5.78 1.78 -5.18
N PRO A 56 -6.58 2.83 -5.46
CA PRO A 56 -6.10 4.21 -5.46
C PRO A 56 -5.62 4.76 -4.10
N SER A 57 -5.67 4.01 -3.01
CA SER A 57 -5.13 4.46 -1.71
C SER A 57 -4.23 3.44 -1.04
N ARG A 58 -4.19 2.21 -1.55
CA ARG A 58 -3.43 1.12 -0.96
C ARG A 58 -3.11 0.03 -1.96
N TRP A 59 -1.97 -0.61 -1.79
CA TRP A 59 -1.61 -1.85 -2.48
C TRP A 59 -1.38 -2.94 -1.45
N ASN A 60 -2.04 -4.08 -1.62
CA ASN A 60 -1.90 -5.24 -0.75
C ASN A 60 -1.12 -6.32 -1.47
N ARG A 61 -0.16 -6.93 -0.77
CA ARG A 61 0.57 -8.11 -1.23
C ARG A 61 0.04 -9.33 -0.49
N TYR A 62 -0.31 -10.38 -1.23
CA TYR A 62 -0.75 -11.67 -0.68
C TYR A 62 0.30 -12.74 -0.94
N ASP A 63 0.34 -13.81 -0.17
CA ASP A 63 1.27 -14.92 -0.38
C ASP A 63 1.01 -15.68 -1.69
N LYS A 64 -0.24 -15.69 -2.17
CA LYS A 64 -0.70 -16.37 -3.39
C LYS A 64 -1.91 -15.66 -4.02
N PRO A 65 -2.29 -16.04 -5.26
CA PRO A 65 -3.48 -15.50 -5.92
C PRO A 65 -4.77 -15.78 -5.16
N TRP A 66 -5.79 -14.96 -5.37
CA TRP A 66 -7.10 -15.21 -4.79
C TRP A 66 -7.77 -16.38 -5.49
N THR A 67 -8.37 -17.27 -4.69
CA THR A 67 -9.17 -18.39 -5.21
C THR A 67 -10.64 -18.01 -5.38
N LEU A 68 -11.07 -16.89 -4.77
CA LEU A 68 -12.42 -16.36 -4.85
C LEU A 68 -12.41 -15.00 -5.57
N LEU A 69 -13.52 -14.65 -6.22
CA LEU A 69 -13.59 -13.44 -7.04
C LEU A 69 -13.42 -12.15 -6.23
N ASP A 70 -14.10 -12.04 -5.08
CA ASP A 70 -14.16 -10.79 -4.30
C ASP A 70 -13.58 -10.94 -2.88
N ALA A 71 -12.83 -12.01 -2.63
CA ALA A 71 -12.26 -12.30 -1.33
C ALA A 71 -10.92 -13.03 -1.46
N PRO A 72 -10.00 -12.85 -0.49
CA PRO A 72 -8.71 -13.53 -0.53
C PRO A 72 -8.81 -15.05 -0.41
N GLY A 73 -9.91 -15.59 0.12
CA GLY A 73 -10.03 -17.02 0.42
C GLY A 73 -8.93 -17.42 1.40
N ASP A 74 -8.11 -18.40 1.01
CA ASP A 74 -6.97 -18.86 1.81
C ASP A 74 -5.70 -18.01 1.63
N ALA A 75 -5.73 -16.97 0.79
CA ALA A 75 -4.59 -16.07 0.57
C ALA A 75 -4.29 -15.24 1.82
N GLY A 76 -3.08 -15.38 2.32
CA GLY A 76 -2.59 -14.66 3.48
C GLY A 76 -2.05 -13.28 3.10
N LEU A 77 -2.56 -12.23 3.74
CA LEU A 77 -2.03 -10.88 3.56
C LEU A 77 -0.60 -10.80 4.10
N ILE A 78 0.36 -10.48 3.24
CA ILE A 78 1.77 -10.23 3.59
C ILE A 78 1.94 -8.82 4.14
N GLY A 79 1.33 -7.84 3.49
CA GLY A 79 1.41 -6.46 3.91
C GLY A 79 0.66 -5.48 3.01
N THR A 80 0.68 -4.23 3.43
CA THR A 80 -0.06 -3.13 2.82
C THR A 80 0.86 -1.93 2.64
N ILE A 81 0.85 -1.36 1.45
CA ILE A 81 1.51 -0.10 1.09
C ILE A 81 0.44 0.96 0.94
N GLN A 82 0.43 1.97 1.81
CA GLN A 82 -0.48 3.10 1.69
C GLN A 82 0.11 4.18 0.78
N VAL A 83 -0.68 4.60 -0.20
CA VAL A 83 -0.26 5.50 -1.27
C VAL A 83 -1.23 6.67 -1.45
N ALA A 84 -0.70 7.80 -1.93
CA ALA A 84 -1.47 8.95 -2.35
C ALA A 84 -1.10 9.32 -3.79
N TYR A 85 -2.10 9.43 -4.66
CA TYR A 85 -1.91 9.79 -6.06
C TYR A 85 -2.01 11.30 -6.26
N GLY A 86 -1.19 11.84 -7.16
CA GLY A 86 -1.19 13.26 -7.51
C GLY A 86 -0.63 14.18 -6.42
N THR A 87 0.09 13.61 -5.44
CA THR A 87 0.77 14.35 -4.38
C THR A 87 2.26 13.98 -4.43
N PRO A 88 3.21 14.94 -4.35
CA PRO A 88 3.01 16.39 -4.30
C PRO A 88 2.73 17.01 -5.68
N ARG A 89 3.01 16.30 -6.79
CA ARG A 89 2.70 16.74 -8.15
C ARG A 89 1.65 15.85 -8.79
N ARG A 90 0.94 16.41 -9.77
CA ARG A 90 -0.03 15.66 -10.57
C ARG A 90 0.67 14.44 -11.19
N TYR A 91 0.05 13.27 -11.03
CA TYR A 91 0.52 11.95 -11.49
C TYR A 91 1.68 11.28 -10.73
N ASP A 92 2.25 11.93 -9.70
CA ASP A 92 3.15 11.24 -8.78
C ASP A 92 2.37 10.27 -7.89
N ILE A 93 3.05 9.22 -7.40
CA ILE A 93 2.54 8.37 -6.32
C ILE A 93 3.43 8.59 -5.10
N THR A 94 2.84 9.02 -3.99
CA THR A 94 3.55 9.12 -2.71
C THR A 94 3.24 7.92 -1.83
N ILE A 95 4.26 7.15 -1.45
CA ILE A 95 4.21 6.08 -0.47
C ILE A 95 4.53 6.67 0.91
N TYR A 96 3.57 6.63 1.83
CA TYR A 96 3.69 7.31 3.13
C TYR A 96 3.60 6.42 4.36
N ARG A 97 3.15 5.17 4.20
CA ARG A 97 3.08 4.16 5.27
C ARG A 97 3.10 2.77 4.65
N VAL A 98 3.80 1.86 5.31
CA VAL A 98 3.91 0.47 4.89
C VAL A 98 3.79 -0.41 6.14
N SER A 99 2.94 -1.43 6.07
CA SER A 99 2.73 -2.37 7.16
C SER A 99 2.98 -3.78 6.66
N VAL A 100 3.69 -4.56 7.46
CA VAL A 100 3.88 -6.00 7.24
C VAL A 100 3.12 -6.75 8.32
N THR A 101 2.38 -7.79 7.94
CA THR A 101 1.64 -8.61 8.90
C THR A 101 2.57 -9.56 9.65
N THR A 102 2.12 -10.17 10.76
CA THR A 102 2.88 -11.27 11.40
C THR A 102 3.26 -12.35 10.38
N LEU A 103 2.32 -12.79 9.54
CA LEU A 103 2.58 -13.77 8.49
C LEU A 103 3.69 -13.29 7.53
N GLY A 104 3.60 -12.04 7.07
CA GLY A 104 4.63 -11.45 6.21
C GLY A 104 6.00 -11.47 6.89
N SER A 105 6.06 -11.05 8.15
CA SER A 105 7.30 -11.05 8.93
C SER A 105 7.87 -12.45 9.14
N GLU A 106 7.03 -13.45 9.41
CA GLU A 106 7.43 -14.86 9.55
C GLU A 106 7.97 -15.43 8.23
N LEU A 107 7.43 -14.97 7.10
CA LEU A 107 7.92 -15.28 5.75
C LEU A 107 9.14 -14.44 5.33
N GLY A 108 9.70 -13.63 6.24
CA GLY A 108 10.92 -12.84 6.01
C GLY A 108 10.70 -11.50 5.31
N TRP A 109 9.46 -11.04 5.17
CA TRP A 109 9.17 -9.73 4.60
C TRP A 109 9.50 -8.61 5.59
N SER A 110 10.03 -7.53 5.04
CA SER A 110 10.24 -6.26 5.72
C SER A 110 9.51 -5.16 4.97
N VAL A 111 9.38 -3.99 5.61
CA VAL A 111 8.83 -2.80 4.96
C VAL A 111 9.62 -2.42 3.72
N GLN A 112 10.95 -2.47 3.80
CA GLN A 112 11.82 -2.20 2.67
C GLN A 112 11.59 -3.21 1.54
N SER A 113 11.67 -4.52 1.83
CA SER A 113 11.53 -5.54 0.79
C SER A 113 10.13 -5.58 0.18
N LEU A 114 9.08 -5.29 0.95
CA LEU A 114 7.72 -5.16 0.43
C LEU A 114 7.58 -3.96 -0.50
N THR A 115 8.20 -2.83 -0.15
CA THR A 115 8.18 -1.64 -0.98
C THR A 115 8.99 -1.84 -2.25
N ASP A 116 10.17 -2.46 -2.14
CA ASP A 116 11.04 -2.80 -3.27
C ASP A 116 10.38 -3.83 -4.21
N ASP A 117 9.56 -4.78 -3.70
CA ASP A 117 8.79 -5.72 -4.54
C ASP A 117 7.77 -5.00 -5.42
N ALA A 118 7.08 -3.98 -4.87
CA ALA A 118 6.14 -3.17 -5.63
C ALA A 118 6.85 -2.25 -6.65
N LEU A 119 7.90 -1.57 -6.22
CA LEU A 119 8.64 -0.62 -7.06
C LEU A 119 9.46 -1.33 -8.15
N GLY A 120 9.95 -2.54 -7.84
CA GLY A 120 10.75 -3.37 -8.73
C GLY A 120 10.00 -3.79 -9.99
N LEU A 121 8.65 -3.80 -9.94
CA LEU A 121 7.81 -3.99 -11.12
C LEU A 121 8.10 -2.97 -12.24
N ALA A 122 8.57 -1.77 -11.90
CA ALA A 122 9.02 -0.77 -12.87
C ALA A 122 10.52 -0.47 -12.79
N GLY A 123 11.31 -1.41 -12.24
CA GLY A 123 12.77 -1.29 -12.15
C GLY A 123 13.26 -0.22 -11.19
N LEU A 124 12.48 0.11 -10.15
CA LEU A 124 12.84 1.09 -9.13
C LEU A 124 12.97 0.42 -7.76
N THR A 125 13.81 0.98 -6.89
CA THR A 125 13.89 0.63 -5.48
C THR A 125 13.49 1.82 -4.60
N LEU A 126 13.13 1.54 -3.36
CA LEU A 126 12.79 2.53 -2.35
C LEU A 126 13.94 3.52 -2.09
N ALA A 127 15.19 3.08 -2.26
CA ALA A 127 16.38 3.89 -2.10
C ALA A 127 16.56 4.90 -3.24
N GLU A 128 16.05 4.59 -4.43
CA GLU A 128 16.12 5.47 -5.61
C GLU A 128 14.97 6.49 -5.66
N CYS A 129 13.90 6.26 -4.89
CA CYS A 129 12.78 7.20 -4.78
C CYS A 129 13.19 8.52 -4.12
N PRO A 130 12.92 9.67 -4.76
CA PRO A 130 12.95 10.97 -4.11
C PRO A 130 12.15 10.97 -2.80
N ARG A 131 12.65 11.69 -1.79
CA ARG A 131 12.03 11.74 -0.47
C ARG A 131 11.33 13.07 -0.25
N THR A 132 10.09 13.03 0.24
CA THR A 132 9.31 14.22 0.58
C THR A 132 8.84 14.18 2.03
N VAL A 133 8.86 15.33 2.69
CA VAL A 133 8.21 15.48 4.00
C VAL A 133 6.75 15.77 3.73
N LEU A 134 5.87 14.88 4.20
CA LEU A 134 4.45 15.18 4.26
C LEU A 134 4.17 15.90 5.57
N ASP A 135 3.35 16.95 5.50
CA ASP A 135 2.83 17.60 6.71
C ASP A 135 2.15 16.55 7.59
N VAL A 136 2.35 16.68 8.90
CA VAL A 136 1.70 15.79 9.86
C VAL A 136 0.19 15.92 9.65
N PRO A 137 -0.56 14.80 9.52
CA PRO A 137 -2.01 14.86 9.40
C PRO A 137 -2.58 15.75 10.52
N PRO A 138 -3.53 16.66 10.22
CA PRO A 138 -4.16 17.45 11.24
C PRO A 138 -4.76 16.51 12.30
N LYS A 139 -4.71 16.93 13.57
CA LYS A 139 -5.29 16.14 14.66
C LYS A 139 -6.74 15.77 14.29
N PRO A 140 -7.18 14.52 14.52
CA PRO A 140 -8.55 14.13 14.25
C PRO A 140 -9.49 15.13 14.90
N TYR A 141 -10.48 15.60 14.13
CA TYR A 141 -11.49 16.49 14.67
C TYR A 141 -12.22 15.76 15.81
N ARG A 142 -12.07 16.24 17.04
CA ARG A 142 -12.84 15.80 18.20
C ARG A 142 -13.91 16.86 18.46
N TYR A 143 -15.18 16.50 18.29
CA TYR A 143 -16.33 17.28 18.81
C TYR A 143 -16.58 16.88 20.26
#